data_AF-A0A923VT33-F1
#
_entry.id   AF-A0A923VT33-F1
#
_cell.length_a   1.000
_cell.length_b   1.000
_cell.length_c   1.000
_cell.angle_alpha   90.00
_cell.angle_beta   90.00
_cell.angle_gamma   90.00
#
_symmetry.space_group_name_H-M   'P 1'
#
loop_
_entity.id
_entity.type
_entity.pdbx_description
1 polymer ?
#
loop_
_entity_poly.entity_id
_entity_poly.type
_entity_poly.pdbx_seq_one_letter_code
_entity_poly.pdbx_strand_id
1 'polypeptide(L)'
;MPVINIKKQHFTNEHIQTVNAALRDITTIGIEMSENLTPIERRKYGKVGDKNKLIIDMVKDYHETLPNLHSPDVDWDEFILDYNDRQIVEQMLSRVRNIETMLMNIKVLRDHDNLNDALRDYRFAQYKNR
;
A
#
# COMPACT_ATOMS: atom_id res chain seq x y z
N MET A 1 9.46 22.58 -28.05
CA MET A 1 10.08 21.25 -28.19
C MET A 1 9.45 20.33 -27.15
N PRO A 2 9.09 19.07 -27.45
CA PRO A 2 8.63 18.16 -26.41
C PRO A 2 9.73 18.01 -25.34
N VAL A 3 9.34 18.01 -24.07
CA VAL A 3 10.28 17.72 -22.98
C VAL A 3 10.57 16.22 -23.03
N ILE A 4 11.80 15.86 -23.37
CA ILE A 4 12.26 14.46 -23.49
C ILE A 4 13.24 14.20 -22.36
N ASN A 5 13.21 12.98 -21.79
CA ASN A 5 14.05 12.57 -20.67
C ASN A 5 13.71 13.35 -19.39
N ILE A 6 12.44 13.32 -18.99
CA ILE A 6 11.92 14.09 -17.85
C ILE A 6 12.70 13.78 -16.56
N LYS A 7 13.20 12.54 -16.41
CA LYS A 7 14.11 12.14 -15.33
C LYS A 7 15.19 11.20 -15.87
N LYS A 8 16.47 11.45 -15.60
CA LYS A 8 17.59 10.64 -16.14
C LYS A 8 18.14 9.56 -15.19
N GLN A 9 17.59 9.44 -13.99
CA GLN A 9 18.00 8.42 -13.03
C GLN A 9 17.33 7.09 -13.38
N HIS A 10 18.12 6.04 -13.54
CA HIS A 10 17.64 4.70 -13.82
C HIS A 10 17.90 3.78 -12.62
N PHE A 11 17.13 2.71 -12.51
CA PHE A 11 17.41 1.67 -11.53
C PHE A 11 18.77 1.02 -11.84
N THR A 12 19.57 0.81 -10.80
CA THR A 12 20.74 -0.06 -10.86
C THR A 12 20.32 -1.47 -10.48
N ASN A 13 21.15 -2.47 -10.81
CA ASN A 13 20.89 -3.85 -10.39
C ASN A 13 20.79 -3.97 -8.86
N GLU A 14 21.62 -3.22 -8.13
CA GLU A 14 21.59 -3.16 -6.66
C GLU A 14 20.27 -2.59 -6.12
N HIS A 15 19.74 -1.51 -6.72
CA HIS A 15 18.44 -0.97 -6.35
C HIS A 15 17.33 -2.01 -6.53
N ILE A 16 17.33 -2.73 -7.66
CA ILE A 16 16.31 -3.74 -7.98
C ILE A 16 16.38 -4.90 -6.99
N GLN A 17 17.59 -5.41 -6.71
CA GLN A 17 17.79 -6.49 -5.75
C GLN A 17 17.31 -6.09 -4.35
N THR A 18 17.65 -4.88 -3.91
CA THR A 18 17.26 -4.37 -2.58
C THR A 18 15.74 -4.24 -2.45
N VAL A 19 15.09 -3.65 -3.46
CA VAL A 19 13.62 -3.49 -3.45
C VAL A 19 12.93 -4.85 -3.48
N ASN A 20 13.40 -5.78 -4.31
CA ASN A 20 12.80 -7.12 -4.38
C ASN A 20 12.99 -7.93 -3.09
N ALA A 21 14.14 -7.80 -2.42
CA ALA A 21 14.35 -8.43 -1.12
C ALA A 21 13.36 -7.87 -0.08
N ALA A 22 13.23 -6.54 0.00
CA ALA A 22 12.29 -5.91 0.92
C ALA A 22 10.83 -6.31 0.65
N LEU A 23 10.42 -6.36 -0.63
CA LEU A 23 9.08 -6.83 -1.01
C LEU A 23 8.87 -8.29 -0.62
N ARG A 24 9.89 -9.14 -0.80
CA ARG A 24 9.82 -10.54 -0.37
C ARG A 24 9.58 -10.64 1.13
N ASP A 25 10.36 -9.92 1.93
CA ASP A 25 10.26 -9.97 3.39
C ASP A 25 8.88 -9.47 3.86
N ILE A 26 8.36 -8.39 3.27
CA ILE A 26 6.99 -7.90 3.52
C ILE A 26 5.96 -8.98 3.18
N THR A 27 6.09 -9.66 2.03
CA THR A 27 5.12 -10.70 1.64
C THR A 27 5.20 -11.93 2.51
N THR A 28 6.40 -12.34 2.97
CA THR A 28 6.57 -13.49 3.86
C THR A 28 5.86 -13.26 5.19
N ILE A 29 6.11 -12.12 5.84
CA ILE A 29 5.42 -11.75 7.10
C ILE A 29 3.93 -11.57 6.86
N GLY A 30 3.54 -10.95 5.74
CA GLY A 30 2.15 -10.77 5.37
C GLY A 30 1.38 -12.08 5.27
N ILE A 31 1.99 -13.12 4.69
CA ILE A 31 1.38 -14.46 4.59
C ILE A 31 1.19 -15.08 5.99
N GLU A 32 2.18 -14.96 6.87
CA GLU A 32 2.10 -15.50 8.24
C GLU A 32 1.00 -14.83 9.08
N MET A 33 0.77 -13.53 8.86
CA MET A 33 -0.21 -12.73 9.61
C MET A 33 -1.60 -12.69 8.98
N SER A 34 -1.76 -13.14 7.72
CA SER A 34 -3.01 -12.99 6.98
C SER A 34 -3.77 -14.30 6.84
N GLU A 35 -5.09 -14.20 6.99
CA GLU A 35 -6.02 -15.27 6.64
C GLU A 35 -6.72 -14.97 5.30
N ASN A 36 -6.91 -16.01 4.48
CA ASN A 36 -7.57 -15.88 3.18
C ASN A 36 -9.09 -15.71 3.36
N LEU A 37 -9.56 -14.47 3.36
CA LEU A 37 -10.99 -14.17 3.41
C LEU A 37 -11.69 -14.41 2.07
N THR A 38 -12.76 -15.21 2.08
CA THR A 38 -13.68 -15.31 0.94
C THR A 38 -14.37 -13.95 0.66
N PRO A 39 -14.92 -13.72 -0.54
CA PRO A 39 -15.65 -12.47 -0.81
C PRO A 39 -16.81 -12.20 0.16
N ILE A 40 -17.47 -13.27 0.64
CA ILE A 40 -18.56 -13.19 1.61
C ILE A 40 -18.03 -12.75 2.98
N GLU A 41 -16.95 -13.36 3.46
CA GLU A 41 -16.31 -12.99 4.72
C GLU A 41 -15.75 -11.57 4.68
N ARG A 42 -15.08 -11.20 3.60
CA ARG A 42 -14.59 -9.84 3.39
C ARG A 42 -15.73 -8.82 3.45
N ARG A 43 -16.88 -9.12 2.85
CA ARG A 43 -18.07 -8.26 2.94
C ARG A 43 -18.67 -8.25 4.35
N LYS A 44 -18.62 -9.36 5.08
CA LYS A 44 -19.17 -9.48 6.44
C LYS A 44 -18.31 -8.72 7.45
N TYR A 45 -17.00 -9.00 7.49
CA TYR A 45 -16.05 -8.43 8.44
C TYR A 45 -15.62 -7.01 8.04
N GLY A 46 -15.62 -6.67 6.75
CA GLY A 46 -15.36 -5.32 6.26
C GLY A 46 -16.44 -4.28 6.58
N LYS A 47 -17.50 -4.61 7.34
CA LYS A 47 -18.56 -3.68 7.74
C LYS A 47 -18.15 -2.71 8.86
N VAL A 48 -16.89 -2.75 9.30
CA VAL A 48 -16.34 -1.79 10.26
C VAL A 48 -16.00 -0.48 9.53
N GLY A 49 -17.03 0.30 9.24
CA GLY A 49 -16.88 1.66 8.70
C GLY A 49 -16.43 2.67 9.76
N ASP A 50 -16.18 3.91 9.36
CA ASP A 50 -15.55 4.92 10.22
C ASP A 50 -16.34 5.22 11.51
N LYS A 51 -17.69 5.17 11.46
CA LYS A 51 -18.52 5.31 12.66
C LYS A 51 -18.28 4.21 13.68
N ASN A 52 -18.07 2.96 13.23
CA ASN A 52 -17.80 1.84 14.13
C ASN A 52 -16.37 1.93 14.69
N LYS A 53 -15.42 2.46 13.93
CA LYS A 53 -14.06 2.72 14.43
C LYS A 53 -14.06 3.74 15.56
N LEU A 54 -14.87 4.80 15.47
CA LEU A 54 -15.04 5.77 16.57
C LEU A 54 -15.58 5.12 17.85
N ILE A 55 -16.46 4.11 17.73
CA ILE A 55 -16.94 3.36 18.89
C ILE A 55 -15.80 2.54 19.49
N ILE A 56 -14.98 1.88 18.67
CA ILE A 56 -13.81 1.11 19.13
C ILE A 56 -12.83 2.03 19.88
N ASP A 57 -12.53 3.22 19.33
CA ASP A 57 -11.67 4.22 19.96
C ASP A 57 -12.22 4.68 21.31
N MET A 58 -13.52 5.00 21.33
CA MET A 58 -14.21 5.43 22.53
C MET A 58 -14.23 4.33 23.63
N VAL A 59 -14.48 3.08 23.26
CA VAL A 59 -14.50 1.95 24.20
C VAL A 59 -13.11 1.68 24.78
N LYS A 60 -12.05 1.78 23.98
CA LYS A 60 -10.67 1.72 24.48
C LYS A 60 -10.40 2.81 25.52
N ASP A 61 -10.75 4.06 25.20
CA ASP A 61 -10.55 5.19 26.10
C ASP A 61 -11.31 5.00 27.42
N TYR A 62 -12.56 4.52 27.37
CA TYR A 62 -13.32 4.19 28.57
C TYR A 62 -12.68 3.07 29.40
N HIS A 63 -12.16 2.03 28.75
CA HIS A 63 -11.46 0.95 29.45
C HIS A 63 -10.21 1.46 30.20
N GLU A 64 -9.44 2.36 29.57
CA GLU A 64 -8.20 2.92 30.14
C GLU A 64 -8.48 3.96 31.24
N THR A 65 -9.54 4.75 31.10
CA THR A 65 -9.83 5.88 32.01
C THR A 65 -10.80 5.54 33.14
N LEU A 66 -11.72 4.59 32.93
CA LEU A 66 -12.76 4.20 33.87
C LEU A 66 -12.88 2.65 33.96
N PRO A 67 -11.83 1.95 34.41
CA PRO A 67 -11.79 0.48 34.41
C PRO A 67 -12.87 -0.16 35.29
N ASN A 68 -13.40 0.57 36.27
CA ASN A 68 -14.51 0.11 37.12
C ASN A 68 -15.86 -0.01 36.39
N LEU A 69 -15.97 0.51 35.17
CA LEU A 69 -17.20 0.48 34.36
C LEU A 69 -17.08 -0.43 33.13
N HIS A 70 -15.94 -1.11 32.93
CA HIS A 70 -15.78 -2.01 31.81
C HIS A 70 -16.61 -3.29 31.99
N SER A 71 -16.95 -3.94 30.88
CA SER A 71 -17.57 -5.26 30.93
C SER A 71 -16.51 -6.31 31.34
N PRO A 72 -16.78 -7.19 32.31
CA PRO A 72 -15.90 -8.31 32.64
C PRO A 72 -15.92 -9.42 31.57
N ASP A 73 -16.89 -9.40 30.65
CA ASP A 73 -17.04 -10.42 29.60
C ASP A 73 -16.14 -10.16 28.38
N VAL A 74 -15.48 -9.01 28.32
CA VAL A 74 -14.55 -8.66 27.24
C VAL A 74 -13.16 -9.13 27.65
N ASP A 75 -12.51 -9.89 26.75
CA ASP A 75 -11.07 -10.15 26.85
C ASP A 75 -10.31 -8.87 26.48
N TRP A 76 -10.00 -8.08 27.50
CA TRP A 76 -9.36 -6.78 27.31
C TRP A 76 -7.91 -6.89 26.88
N ASP A 77 -7.21 -7.97 27.26
CA ASP A 77 -5.83 -8.19 26.84
C ASP A 77 -5.79 -8.41 25.32
N GLU A 78 -6.64 -9.30 24.79
CA GLU A 78 -6.76 -9.52 23.34
C GLU A 78 -7.27 -8.27 22.60
N PHE A 79 -8.28 -7.58 23.15
CA PHE A 79 -8.80 -6.35 22.55
C PHE A 79 -7.72 -5.29 22.34
N ILE A 80 -6.80 -5.14 23.31
CA ILE A 80 -5.70 -4.17 23.20
C ILE A 80 -4.66 -4.61 22.16
N LEU A 81 -4.37 -5.91 22.07
CA LEU A 81 -3.49 -6.45 21.02
C LEU A 81 -4.08 -6.19 19.62
N ASP A 82 -5.35 -6.55 19.40
CA ASP A 82 -6.08 -6.29 18.15
C ASP A 82 -6.13 -4.79 17.81
N TYR A 83 -6.38 -3.94 18.82
CA TYR A 83 -6.40 -2.49 18.63
C TYR A 83 -5.02 -1.97 18.18
N ASN A 84 -3.94 -2.46 18.77
CA ASN A 84 -2.60 -2.03 18.40
C ASN A 84 -2.23 -2.50 17.00
N ASP A 85 -2.52 -3.75 16.67
CA ASP A 85 -2.27 -4.32 15.35
C ASP A 85 -3.01 -3.55 14.25
N ARG A 86 -4.28 -3.17 14.47
CA ARG A 86 -5.02 -2.38 13.47
C ARG A 86 -4.36 -1.01 13.20
N GLN A 87 -3.78 -0.38 14.22
CA GLN A 87 -3.11 0.93 14.07
C GLN A 87 -1.79 0.78 13.30
N ILE A 88 -1.02 -0.25 13.62
CA ILE A 88 0.22 -0.59 12.92
C ILE A 88 -0.07 -0.91 11.45
N VAL A 89 -1.06 -1.76 11.18
CA VAL A 89 -1.45 -2.14 9.82
C VAL A 89 -1.96 -0.95 9.01
N GLU A 90 -2.75 -0.03 9.60
CA GLU A 90 -3.19 1.18 8.89
C GLU A 90 -2.00 2.06 8.47
N GLN A 91 -1.00 2.23 9.34
CA GLN A 91 0.22 2.95 9.00
C GLN A 91 1.02 2.26 7.90
N MET A 92 1.12 0.93 7.95
CA MET A 92 1.78 0.14 6.90
C MET A 92 1.04 0.27 5.56
N LEU A 93 -0.28 0.19 5.55
CA LEU A 93 -1.12 0.38 4.36
C LEU A 93 -0.90 1.76 3.73
N SER A 94 -0.84 2.81 4.56
CA SER A 94 -0.51 4.17 4.09
C SER A 94 0.85 4.22 3.38
N ARG A 95 1.87 3.59 3.96
CA ARG A 95 3.22 3.52 3.36
C ARG A 95 3.22 2.73 2.04
N VAL A 96 2.50 1.61 1.97
CA VAL A 96 2.39 0.81 0.74
C VAL A 96 1.71 1.59 -0.39
N ARG A 97 0.61 2.32 -0.10
CA ARG A 97 -0.05 3.20 -1.08
C ARG A 97 0.87 4.30 -1.61
N ASN A 98 1.71 4.85 -0.74
CA ASN A 98 2.73 5.83 -1.16
C ASN A 98 3.78 5.19 -2.07
N ILE A 99 4.26 3.99 -1.74
CA ILE A 99 5.20 3.23 -2.59
C ILE A 99 4.58 2.93 -3.95
N GLU A 100 3.33 2.47 -3.99
CA GLU A 100 2.58 2.23 -5.22
C GLU A 100 2.52 3.49 -6.09
N THR A 101 2.19 4.64 -5.48
CA THR A 101 2.14 5.93 -6.17
C THR A 101 3.51 6.31 -6.75
N MET A 102 4.59 6.10 -6.00
CA MET A 102 5.96 6.37 -6.47
C MET A 102 6.33 5.48 -7.67
N LEU A 103 6.02 4.19 -7.61
CA LEU A 103 6.28 3.25 -8.71
C LEU A 103 5.46 3.61 -9.96
N MET A 104 4.18 3.97 -9.78
CA MET A 104 3.33 4.41 -10.88
C MET A 104 3.89 5.67 -11.56
N ASN A 105 4.31 6.66 -10.77
CA ASN A 105 4.92 7.88 -11.30
C ASN A 105 6.19 7.60 -12.10
N ILE A 106 7.06 6.69 -11.61
CA ILE A 106 8.26 6.27 -12.34
C ILE A 106 7.83 5.64 -13.68
N LYS A 107 6.87 4.72 -13.67
CA LYS A 107 6.39 4.04 -14.89
C LYS A 107 5.82 5.04 -15.90
N VAL A 108 4.90 5.91 -15.49
CA VAL A 108 4.26 6.90 -16.38
C VAL A 108 5.29 7.77 -17.09
N LEU A 109 6.30 8.26 -16.36
CA LEU A 109 7.37 9.08 -16.95
C LEU A 109 8.20 8.28 -17.97
N ARG A 110 8.52 7.02 -17.67
CA ARG A 110 9.31 6.16 -18.56
C ARG A 110 8.52 5.78 -19.82
N ASP A 111 7.24 5.45 -19.68
CA ASP A 111 6.35 5.17 -20.79
C ASP A 111 6.23 6.38 -21.72
N HIS A 112 6.09 7.57 -21.15
CA HIS A 112 6.04 8.82 -21.93
C HIS A 112 7.34 9.09 -22.69
N ASP A 113 8.50 8.95 -22.04
CA ASP A 113 9.80 9.13 -22.70
C ASP A 113 9.97 8.11 -23.85
N ASN A 114 9.68 6.83 -23.59
CA ASN A 114 9.78 5.76 -24.59
C ASN A 114 8.84 5.98 -25.78
N LEU A 115 7.60 6.42 -25.54
CA LEU A 115 6.64 6.68 -26.60
C LEU A 115 7.12 7.79 -27.53
N ASN A 116 7.68 8.87 -26.97
CA ASN A 116 8.18 9.99 -27.78
C ASN A 116 9.35 9.58 -28.68
N ASP A 117 10.27 8.77 -28.17
CA ASP A 117 11.40 8.27 -28.95
C ASP A 117 10.94 7.27 -30.04
N ALA A 118 10.02 6.37 -29.70
CA ALA A 118 9.42 5.44 -30.67
C ALA A 118 8.70 6.17 -31.81
N LEU A 119 7.92 7.21 -31.49
CA LEU A 119 7.22 8.02 -32.51
C LEU A 119 8.20 8.79 -33.41
N ARG A 120 9.34 9.24 -32.87
CA ARG A 120 10.38 9.90 -33.66
C ARG A 120 11.01 8.93 -34.65
N ASP A 121 11.39 7.74 -34.20
CA ASP A 121 11.97 6.70 -35.05
C ASP A 121 10.97 6.26 -36.14
N TYR A 122 9.72 6.02 -35.75
CA TYR A 122 8.65 5.66 -36.67
C TYR A 122 8.46 6.69 -37.80
N ARG A 123 8.45 7.99 -37.47
CA ARG A 123 8.36 9.07 -38.47
C ARG A 123 9.57 9.12 -39.39
N PHE A 124 10.78 8.89 -38.86
CA PHE A 124 11.99 8.83 -39.67
C PHE A 124 11.95 7.66 -40.66
N ALA A 125 11.56 6.47 -40.21
CA ALA A 125 11.39 5.30 -41.06
C ALA A 125 10.37 5.54 -42.19
N GLN A 126 9.25 6.20 -41.87
CA GLN A 126 8.26 6.59 -42.87
C GLN A 126 8.80 7.59 -43.90
N TYR A 127 9.62 8.56 -43.49
CA TYR A 127 10.23 9.53 -44.39
C TYR A 127 11.26 8.86 -45.32
N LYS A 128 12.13 7.98 -44.78
CA LYS A 128 13.19 7.32 -45.54
C LYS A 128 12.68 6.30 -46.57
N ASN A 129 11.47 5.77 -46.35
CA ASN A 129 10.81 4.84 -47.28
C ASN A 129 9.98 5.56 -48.36
N ARG A 130 10.06 6.89 -48.46
CA ARG A 130 9.51 7.70 -49.56
C ARG A 130 10.65 8.16 -50.45
#